data_AF-Q14NS2-F1
#
_entry.id   AF-Q14NS2-F1
#
_cell.length_a   1.000
_cell.length_b   1.000
_cell.length_c   1.000
_cell.angle_alpha   90.00
_cell.angle_beta   90.00
_cell.angle_gamma   90.00
#
_symmetry.space_group_name_H-M   'P 1'
#
loop_
_entity.id
_entity.type
_entity.pdbx_description
1 polymer ?
#
loop_
_entity_poly.entity_id
_entity_poly.type
_entity_poly.pdbx_seq_one_letter_code
_entity_poly.pdbx_strand_id
1 'polypeptide(L)'
;MSKEELIKYIEMIQDIKKYLTKSKKMKFWAVWSLKKKYTIKYLTHILNISKSGYYKWFNNGMQKFNKWDSKLAKLIKTSFLKFNKIYGYKMLTLIINKIYNLSLKAHMVYRYMKYLNLKSVQRIKKFKYKLSSGPFRYENLLSQNFRATELNQKLGTDITYFC
;
A
#
# COMPACT_ATOMS: atom_id res chain seq x y z
N MET A 1 7.72 41.79 -26.22
CA MET A 1 7.50 41.24 -24.87
C MET A 1 8.74 41.50 -24.05
N SER A 2 8.58 42.04 -22.85
CA SER A 2 9.71 42.27 -21.94
C SER A 2 10.31 40.92 -21.48
N LYS A 3 11.58 40.92 -21.07
CA LYS A 3 12.27 39.73 -20.59
C LYS A 3 11.54 39.06 -19.40
N GLU A 4 10.85 39.86 -18.59
CA GLU A 4 10.06 39.42 -17.44
C GLU A 4 8.77 38.70 -17.87
N GLU A 5 8.12 39.18 -18.92
CA GLU A 5 6.93 38.54 -19.50
C GLU A 5 7.28 37.15 -20.08
N LEU A 6 8.45 37.04 -20.71
CA LEU A 6 8.98 35.77 -21.23
C LEU A 6 9.26 34.75 -20.13
N ILE A 7 9.89 35.19 -19.02
CA ILE A 7 10.18 34.31 -17.88
C ILE A 7 8.87 33.79 -17.27
N LYS A 8 7.89 34.69 -17.05
CA LYS A 8 6.57 34.33 -16.52
C LYS A 8 5.83 33.34 -17.43
N TYR A 9 6.00 33.47 -18.74
CA TYR A 9 5.43 32.56 -19.73
C TYR A 9 6.09 31.16 -19.71
N ILE A 10 7.41 31.09 -19.52
CA ILE A 10 8.15 29.83 -19.40
C ILE A 10 7.77 29.08 -18.12
N GLU A 11 7.72 29.78 -16.99
CA GLU A 11 7.27 29.22 -15.69
C GLU A 11 5.84 28.66 -15.79
N MET A 12 4.95 29.39 -16.46
CA MET A 12 3.59 28.93 -16.74
C MET A 12 3.55 27.62 -17.53
N ILE A 13 4.36 27.49 -18.58
CA ILE A 13 4.41 26.27 -19.41
C ILE A 13 4.92 25.08 -18.59
N GLN A 14 5.93 25.28 -17.74
CA GLN A 14 6.42 24.22 -16.85
C GLN A 14 5.33 23.76 -15.87
N ASP A 15 4.62 24.69 -15.24
CA ASP A 15 3.51 24.40 -14.31
C ASP A 15 2.41 23.56 -14.97
N ILE A 16 2.05 23.88 -16.22
CA ILE A 16 0.95 23.22 -16.93
C ILE A 16 1.38 21.90 -17.58
N LYS A 17 2.61 21.79 -18.12
CA LYS A 17 3.14 20.57 -18.79
C LYS A 17 3.01 19.33 -17.91
N LYS A 18 3.20 19.46 -16.59
CA LYS A 18 3.07 18.37 -15.62
C LYS A 18 1.70 17.68 -15.64
N TYR A 19 0.64 18.38 -16.02
CA TYR A 19 -0.74 17.87 -16.02
C TYR A 19 -1.20 17.35 -17.39
N LEU A 20 -0.43 17.57 -18.46
CA LEU A 20 -0.81 17.23 -19.84
C LEU A 20 -1.01 15.71 -20.03
N THR A 21 -0.12 14.91 -19.42
CA THR A 21 -0.12 13.44 -19.47
C THR A 21 -0.99 12.79 -18.40
N LYS A 22 -1.69 13.58 -17.58
CA LYS A 22 -2.51 13.07 -16.48
C LYS A 22 -3.95 12.81 -16.92
N SER A 23 -4.67 12.07 -16.07
CA SER A 23 -6.08 11.76 -16.30
C SER A 23 -6.94 13.01 -16.43
N LYS A 24 -8.07 12.91 -17.15
CA LYS A 24 -9.03 14.02 -17.35
C LYS A 24 -9.43 14.71 -16.04
N LYS A 25 -9.59 13.91 -14.98
CA LYS A 25 -9.88 14.39 -13.62
C LYS A 25 -8.74 15.24 -13.02
N MET A 26 -7.49 14.82 -13.17
CA MET A 26 -6.31 15.62 -12.74
C MET A 26 -6.20 16.92 -13.53
N LYS A 27 -6.54 16.91 -14.83
CA LYS A 27 -6.59 18.13 -15.64
C LYS A 27 -7.64 19.12 -15.10
N PHE A 28 -8.83 18.66 -14.71
CA PHE A 28 -9.81 19.53 -14.07
C PHE A 28 -9.32 20.11 -12.74
N TRP A 29 -8.61 19.32 -11.94
CA TRP A 29 -7.98 19.81 -10.71
C TRP A 29 -6.92 20.88 -10.99
N ALA A 30 -6.10 20.70 -12.02
CA ALA A 30 -5.11 21.70 -12.45
C ALA A 30 -5.79 23.03 -12.84
N VAL A 31 -6.89 22.98 -13.59
CA VAL A 31 -7.68 24.19 -13.90
C VAL A 31 -8.16 24.87 -12.61
N TRP A 32 -8.72 24.11 -11.67
CA TRP A 32 -9.21 24.68 -10.41
C TRP A 32 -8.09 25.30 -9.57
N SER A 33 -6.92 24.65 -9.51
CA SER A 33 -5.75 25.14 -8.75
C SER A 33 -5.14 26.40 -9.37
N LEU A 34 -5.15 26.49 -10.70
CA LEU A 34 -4.49 27.57 -11.44
C LEU A 34 -5.44 28.69 -11.85
N LYS A 35 -6.76 28.56 -11.62
CA LYS A 35 -7.77 29.58 -11.99
C LYS A 35 -7.52 30.97 -11.41
N LYS A 36 -6.76 31.07 -10.31
CA LYS A 36 -6.38 32.34 -9.68
C LYS A 36 -5.26 33.06 -10.45
N LYS A 37 -4.41 32.30 -11.15
CA LYS A 37 -3.26 32.82 -11.90
C LYS A 37 -3.60 33.03 -13.39
N TYR A 38 -4.44 32.17 -13.97
CA TYR A 38 -4.73 32.16 -15.40
C TYR A 38 -6.22 32.01 -15.69
N THR A 39 -6.66 32.53 -16.84
CA THR A 39 -8.04 32.43 -17.29
C THR A 39 -8.43 30.98 -17.58
N ILE A 40 -9.64 30.58 -17.16
CA ILE A 40 -10.15 29.21 -17.37
C ILE A 40 -10.15 28.81 -18.84
N LYS A 41 -10.54 29.72 -19.76
CA LYS A 41 -10.55 29.48 -21.22
C LYS A 41 -9.17 29.04 -21.71
N TYR A 42 -8.13 29.72 -21.26
CA TYR A 42 -6.75 29.46 -21.63
C TYR A 42 -6.27 28.10 -21.08
N LEU A 43 -6.50 27.85 -19.80
CA LEU A 43 -6.14 26.58 -19.16
C LEU A 43 -6.83 25.37 -19.82
N THR A 44 -8.11 25.49 -20.15
CA THR A 44 -8.85 24.42 -20.82
C THR A 44 -8.35 24.14 -22.23
N HIS A 45 -7.90 25.18 -22.94
CA HIS A 45 -7.32 25.05 -24.28
C HIS A 45 -5.97 24.32 -24.23
N ILE A 46 -5.07 24.68 -23.32
CA ILE A 46 -3.77 24.02 -23.22
C ILE A 46 -3.91 22.56 -22.78
N LEU A 47 -4.77 22.29 -21.79
CA LEU A 47 -4.95 20.94 -21.26
C LEU A 47 -5.78 20.02 -22.19
N ASN A 48 -6.30 20.57 -23.28
CA ASN A 48 -7.18 19.91 -24.24
C ASN A 48 -8.41 19.27 -23.58
N ILE A 49 -9.18 20.08 -22.86
CA ILE A 49 -10.39 19.66 -22.14
C ILE A 49 -11.57 20.60 -22.41
N SER A 50 -12.78 20.05 -22.44
CA SER A 50 -14.01 20.83 -22.61
C SER A 50 -14.28 21.72 -21.38
N LYS A 51 -14.60 23.00 -21.60
CA LYS A 51 -15.02 23.95 -20.56
C LYS A 51 -16.28 23.46 -19.82
N SER A 52 -17.26 22.92 -20.54
CA SER A 52 -18.47 22.34 -19.97
C SER A 52 -18.19 21.17 -19.04
N GLY A 53 -17.27 20.27 -19.42
CA GLY A 53 -16.81 19.17 -18.57
C GLY A 53 -16.16 19.63 -17.27
N TYR A 54 -15.38 20.71 -17.31
CA TYR A 54 -14.81 21.32 -16.10
C TYR A 54 -15.89 21.86 -15.17
N TYR A 55 -16.85 22.64 -15.67
CA TYR A 55 -17.92 23.18 -14.82
C TYR A 55 -18.85 22.08 -14.29
N LYS A 56 -19.14 21.04 -15.08
CA LYS A 56 -19.87 19.86 -14.59
C LYS A 56 -19.13 19.18 -13.44
N TRP A 57 -17.81 19.02 -13.57
CA TRP A 57 -16.97 18.46 -12.50
C TRP A 57 -16.91 19.37 -11.25
N PHE A 58 -16.85 20.69 -11.45
CA PHE A 58 -16.84 21.68 -10.37
C PHE A 58 -18.18 21.70 -9.61
N ASN A 59 -19.30 21.73 -10.34
CA ASN A 59 -20.66 21.82 -9.80
C ASN A 59 -21.12 20.51 -9.13
N ASN A 60 -20.69 19.35 -9.63
CA ASN A 60 -21.01 18.04 -9.03
C ASN A 60 -20.26 17.76 -7.70
N GLY A 61 -19.77 18.82 -7.05
CA GLY A 61 -19.01 18.76 -5.81
C GLY A 61 -17.69 18.02 -6.03
N MET A 62 -16.70 18.73 -6.61
CA MET A 62 -15.30 18.30 -6.81
C MET A 62 -15.02 17.01 -6.04
N GLN A 63 -15.21 15.84 -6.67
CA GLN A 63 -15.16 14.54 -5.96
C GLN A 63 -13.89 14.52 -5.14
N LYS A 64 -14.03 14.73 -3.82
CA LYS A 64 -12.98 15.11 -2.86
C LYS A 64 -11.66 14.49 -3.28
N PHE A 65 -10.88 15.25 -4.06
CA PHE A 65 -9.79 14.69 -4.85
C PHE A 65 -8.67 14.37 -3.88
N ASN A 66 -8.67 13.13 -3.38
CA ASN A 66 -7.96 12.73 -2.19
C ASN A 66 -8.15 13.78 -1.07
N LYS A 67 -9.19 13.64 -0.24
CA LYS A 67 -9.12 14.18 1.13
C LYS A 67 -8.00 13.42 1.86
N TRP A 68 -6.76 13.72 1.49
CA TRP A 68 -5.58 13.33 2.19
C TRP A 68 -5.56 14.19 3.44
N ASP A 69 -6.08 13.61 4.50
CA ASP A 69 -6.02 14.21 5.81
C ASP A 69 -4.65 13.90 6.40
N SER A 70 -3.79 14.91 6.44
CA SER A 70 -2.45 14.81 7.01
C SER A 70 -2.47 14.34 8.47
N LYS A 71 -3.49 14.74 9.24
CA LYS A 71 -3.65 14.31 10.64
C LYS A 71 -3.96 12.83 10.71
N LEU A 72 -4.89 12.35 9.87
CA LEU A 72 -5.24 10.93 9.80
C LEU A 72 -4.07 10.08 9.28
N ALA A 73 -3.33 10.56 8.28
CA ALA A 73 -2.14 9.89 7.77
C ALA A 73 -1.07 9.74 8.86
N LYS A 74 -0.84 10.80 9.66
CA LYS A 74 0.07 10.77 10.80
C LYS A 74 -0.40 9.77 11.86
N LEU A 75 -1.69 9.78 12.21
CA LEU A 75 -2.29 8.84 13.16
C LEU A 75 -2.12 7.38 12.73
N ILE A 76 -2.38 7.07 11.46
CA ILE A 76 -2.21 5.71 10.90
C ILE A 76 -0.73 5.30 10.97
N LYS A 77 0.19 6.20 10.60
CA LYS A 77 1.63 5.92 10.63
C LYS A 77 2.15 5.70 12.05
N THR A 78 1.77 6.55 13.00
CA THR A 78 2.21 6.42 14.41
C THR A 78 1.64 5.15 15.04
N SER A 79 0.37 4.85 14.80
CA SER A 79 -0.26 3.61 15.29
C SER A 79 0.42 2.37 14.70
N PHE A 80 0.71 2.37 13.40
CA PHE A 80 1.39 1.27 12.74
C PHE A 80 2.80 1.01 13.31
N LEU A 81 3.56 2.07 13.58
CA LEU A 81 4.88 1.97 14.21
C LEU A 81 4.79 1.53 15.67
N LYS A 82 3.82 2.02 16.44
CA LYS A 82 3.58 1.65 17.83
C LYS A 82 3.36 0.13 18.01
N PHE A 83 2.76 -0.52 17.01
CA PHE A 83 2.57 -1.98 17.00
C PHE A 83 3.64 -2.73 16.21
N ASN A 84 4.87 -2.21 16.15
CA ASN A 84 6.03 -2.84 15.52
C ASN A 84 5.77 -3.32 14.08
N LYS A 85 4.91 -2.62 13.33
CA LYS A 85 4.56 -2.94 11.93
C LYS A 85 3.90 -4.32 11.77
N ILE A 86 3.36 -4.90 12.84
CA ILE A 86 2.77 -6.24 12.86
C ILE A 86 1.39 -6.24 12.18
N TYR A 87 0.56 -5.25 12.49
CA TYR A 87 -0.82 -5.24 12.05
C TYR A 87 -0.98 -4.70 10.63
N GLY A 88 -1.67 -5.47 9.79
CA GLY A 88 -2.18 -5.00 8.51
C GLY A 88 -3.37 -4.05 8.66
N TYR A 89 -3.83 -3.48 7.55
CA TYR A 89 -4.84 -2.42 7.55
C TYR A 89 -6.16 -2.80 8.25
N LYS A 90 -6.61 -4.06 8.15
CA LYS A 90 -7.86 -4.52 8.81
C LYS A 90 -7.76 -4.42 10.34
N MET A 91 -6.73 -5.06 10.91
CA MET A 91 -6.48 -5.05 12.36
C MET A 91 -6.17 -3.63 12.85
N LEU A 92 -5.35 -2.89 12.10
CA LEU A 92 -5.04 -1.51 12.44
C LEU A 92 -6.29 -0.63 12.49
N THR A 93 -7.25 -0.83 11.57
CA THR A 93 -8.53 -0.09 11.56
C THR A 93 -9.34 -0.38 12.83
N LEU A 94 -9.48 -1.66 13.21
CA LEU A 94 -10.20 -2.05 14.43
C LEU A 94 -9.59 -1.40 15.68
N ILE A 95 -8.26 -1.45 15.79
CA ILE A 95 -7.54 -0.89 16.94
C ILE A 95 -7.69 0.64 16.97
N ILE A 96 -7.52 1.32 15.84
CA ILE A 96 -7.66 2.78 15.78
C ILE A 96 -9.09 3.19 16.16
N ASN A 97 -10.11 2.51 15.64
CA ASN A 97 -11.50 2.79 15.96
C ASN A 97 -11.79 2.58 17.45
N LYS A 98 -11.25 1.52 18.04
CA LYS A 98 -11.41 1.20 19.47
C LYS A 98 -10.69 2.18 20.40
N ILE A 99 -9.47 2.60 20.07
CA ILE A 99 -8.66 3.48 20.94
C ILE A 99 -9.08 4.94 20.82
N TYR A 100 -9.36 5.41 19.60
CA TYR A 100 -9.61 6.82 19.33
C TYR A 100 -11.10 7.16 19.16
N ASN A 101 -12.01 6.21 19.42
CA ASN A 101 -13.46 6.34 19.22
C ASN A 101 -13.81 6.89 17.82
N LEU A 102 -13.11 6.39 16.80
CA LEU A 102 -13.33 6.74 15.40
C LEU A 102 -14.13 5.65 14.68
N SER A 103 -14.77 6.01 13.57
CA SER A 103 -15.52 5.10 12.70
C SER A 103 -14.89 4.98 11.31
N LEU A 104 -13.58 4.71 11.25
CA LEU A 104 -12.85 4.59 9.99
C LEU A 104 -13.24 3.31 9.24
N LYS A 105 -13.39 3.42 7.92
CA LYS A 105 -13.60 2.28 7.02
C LYS A 105 -12.27 1.64 6.65
N ALA A 106 -12.20 0.31 6.63
CA ALA A 106 -10.95 -0.42 6.38
C ALA A 106 -10.29 -0.09 5.02
N HIS A 107 -11.09 0.11 3.96
CA HIS A 107 -10.55 0.50 2.65
C HIS A 107 -9.89 1.88 2.66
N MET A 108 -10.31 2.80 3.53
CA MET A 108 -9.67 4.10 3.67
C MET A 108 -8.28 3.93 4.27
N VAL A 109 -8.16 3.18 5.37
CA VAL A 109 -6.86 2.88 6.01
C VAL A 109 -5.93 2.15 5.03
N TYR A 110 -6.45 1.21 4.25
CA TYR A 110 -5.69 0.56 3.18
C TYR A 110 -5.12 1.56 2.17
N ARG A 111 -5.93 2.52 1.68
CA ARG A 111 -5.45 3.56 0.75
C ARG A 111 -4.34 4.40 1.38
N TYR A 112 -4.50 4.84 2.62
CA TYR A 112 -3.45 5.58 3.33
C TYR A 112 -2.17 4.77 3.48
N MET A 113 -2.26 3.51 3.91
CA MET A 113 -1.10 2.63 4.02
C MET A 113 -0.42 2.43 2.67
N LYS A 114 -1.19 2.25 1.58
CA LYS A 114 -0.64 2.13 0.22
C LYS A 114 0.10 3.39 -0.22
N TYR A 115 -0.48 4.58 0.01
CA TYR A 115 0.17 5.85 -0.32
C TYR A 115 1.43 6.12 0.53
N LEU A 116 1.43 5.73 1.81
CA LEU A 116 2.58 5.84 2.70
C LEU A 116 3.60 4.70 2.54
N ASN A 117 3.35 3.76 1.62
CA ASN A 117 4.14 2.54 1.41
C ASN A 117 4.34 1.71 2.71
N LEU A 118 3.33 1.67 3.58
CA LEU A 118 3.33 0.88 4.81
C LEU A 118 2.84 -0.54 4.52
N LYS A 119 3.70 -1.54 4.76
CA LYS A 119 3.38 -2.96 4.60
C LYS A 119 3.60 -3.68 5.91
N SER A 120 2.60 -4.46 6.34
CA SER A 120 2.74 -5.30 7.53
C SER A 120 3.85 -6.32 7.34
N VAL A 121 4.61 -6.58 8.39
CA VAL A 121 5.67 -7.59 8.38
C VAL A 121 5.05 -8.97 8.18
N GLN A 122 5.41 -9.66 7.10
CA GLN A 122 5.07 -11.06 6.90
C GLN A 122 5.87 -11.89 7.91
N ARG A 123 5.19 -12.48 8.89
CA ARG A 123 5.85 -13.40 9.82
C ARG A 123 6.05 -14.73 9.13
N ILE A 124 7.30 -15.18 9.05
CA ILE A 124 7.60 -16.56 8.72
C ILE A 124 6.98 -17.42 9.83
N LYS A 125 6.11 -18.37 9.45
CA LYS A 125 5.56 -19.34 10.39
C LYS A 125 6.73 -20.16 10.91
N LYS A 126 7.16 -19.92 12.14
CA LYS A 126 8.16 -20.76 12.79
C LYS A 126 7.48 -22.07 13.17
N PHE A 127 7.94 -23.18 12.61
CA PHE A 127 7.58 -24.50 13.11
C PHE A 127 8.11 -24.59 14.54
N LYS A 128 7.19 -24.71 15.51
CA LYS A 128 7.54 -24.98 16.89
C LYS A 128 7.88 -26.47 17.00
N TYR A 129 9.06 -26.87 16.53
CA TYR A 129 9.61 -28.14 16.97
C TYR A 129 9.96 -27.96 18.44
N LYS A 130 9.19 -28.57 19.35
CA LYS A 130 9.68 -28.78 20.71
C LYS A 130 10.90 -29.68 20.55
N LEU A 131 12.11 -29.18 20.77
CA LEU A 131 13.28 -30.06 20.87
C LEU A 131 13.10 -31.14 21.95
N SER A 132 12.15 -30.93 22.89
CA SER A 132 11.77 -31.83 23.95
C SER A 132 10.59 -32.77 23.65
N SER A 133 9.96 -32.73 22.47
CA SER A 133 8.88 -33.69 22.17
C SER A 133 9.44 -35.01 21.65
N GLY A 134 9.73 -35.91 22.58
CA GLY A 134 9.88 -37.33 22.35
C GLY A 134 10.61 -38.04 23.50
N PRO A 135 9.93 -38.78 24.39
CA PRO A 135 10.58 -39.63 25.39
C PRO A 135 11.21 -40.91 24.82
N PHE A 136 11.22 -41.07 23.49
CA PHE A 136 11.68 -42.29 22.82
C PHE A 136 12.68 -41.94 21.72
N ARG A 137 13.85 -41.42 22.10
CA ARG A 137 15.04 -41.55 21.25
C ARG A 137 15.64 -42.92 21.56
N TYR A 138 15.22 -43.94 20.82
CA TYR A 138 15.93 -45.20 20.83
C TYR A 138 17.30 -45.03 20.18
N GLU A 139 18.26 -45.81 20.63
CA GLU A 139 19.58 -45.85 20.02
C GLU A 139 19.46 -46.26 18.54
N ASN A 140 20.24 -45.63 17.67
CA ASN A 140 20.30 -46.00 16.26
C ASN A 140 21.10 -47.30 16.11
N LEU A 141 20.43 -48.44 16.33
CA LEU A 141 21.01 -49.78 16.23
C LEU A 141 21.56 -50.08 14.81
N LEU A 142 20.99 -49.46 13.78
CA LEU A 142 21.38 -49.73 12.39
C LEU A 142 22.69 -49.03 12.03
N SER A 143 22.96 -47.84 12.58
CA SER A 143 24.18 -47.04 12.33
C SER A 143 24.62 -46.96 10.86
N GLN A 144 23.66 -46.92 9.93
CA GLN A 144 23.87 -46.96 8.46
C GLN A 144 24.52 -48.25 7.92
N ASN A 145 24.58 -49.31 8.71
CA ASN A 145 25.00 -50.63 8.27
C ASN A 145 23.81 -51.41 7.70
N PHE A 146 23.65 -51.39 6.37
CA PHE A 146 22.58 -52.09 5.65
C PHE A 146 22.92 -53.52 5.22
N ARG A 147 24.15 -54.00 5.47
CA ARG A 147 24.56 -55.38 5.12
C ARG A 147 23.99 -56.38 6.13
N ALA A 148 23.45 -57.49 5.65
CA ALA A 148 22.95 -58.62 6.45
C ALA A 148 23.47 -59.94 5.87
N THR A 149 23.69 -60.94 6.71
CA THR A 149 24.14 -62.28 6.29
C THR A 149 22.98 -63.22 5.98
N GLU A 150 21.83 -63.01 6.61
CA GLU A 150 20.62 -63.82 6.42
C GLU A 150 19.36 -62.93 6.30
N LEU A 151 18.25 -63.50 5.84
CA LEU A 151 16.96 -62.80 5.79
C LEU A 151 16.49 -62.36 7.19
N ASN A 152 15.71 -61.28 7.25
CA ASN A 152 15.03 -60.76 8.45
C ASN A 152 15.94 -60.31 9.61
N GLN A 153 17.25 -60.15 9.40
CA GLN A 153 18.16 -59.63 10.43
C GLN A 153 18.03 -58.11 10.66
N LYS A 154 17.62 -57.37 9.64
CA LYS A 154 17.46 -55.91 9.68
C LYS A 154 16.18 -55.52 8.93
N LEU A 155 15.24 -54.85 9.61
CA LEU A 155 14.00 -54.36 9.03
C LEU A 155 13.88 -52.86 9.33
N GLY A 156 13.65 -52.05 8.29
CA GLY A 156 13.37 -50.62 8.41
C GLY A 156 12.02 -50.31 7.79
N THR A 157 11.22 -49.49 8.48
CA THR A 157 9.95 -48.99 7.98
C THR A 157 10.06 -47.49 7.79
N ASP A 158 9.83 -47.00 6.58
CA ASP A 158 9.69 -45.56 6.31
C ASP A 158 8.20 -45.18 6.26
N ILE A 159 7.87 -43.99 6.73
CA ILE A 159 6.51 -43.45 6.67
C ILE A 159 6.51 -42.37 5.60
N THR A 160 6.08 -42.73 4.39
CA THR A 160 5.87 -41.76 3.32
C THR A 160 4.50 -41.11 3.49
N TYR A 161 4.47 -39.82 3.80
CA TYR A 161 3.23 -39.05 3.77
C TYR A 161 2.91 -38.71 2.31
N PHE A 162 1.80 -39.25 1.79
CA PHE A 162 1.22 -38.79 0.54
C PHE A 162 0.46 -37.48 0.78
N CYS A 163 0.80 -36.45 0.01
CA CYS A 163 0.16 -35.14 0.01
C CYS A 163 -0.68 -34.96 -1.25
#